data_AF-A0A502G2Z9-F1
#
_entry.id   AF-A0A502G2Z9-F1
#
_cell.length_a   1.000
_cell.length_b   1.000
_cell.length_c   1.000
_cell.angle_alpha   90.00
_cell.angle_beta   90.00
_cell.angle_gamma   90.00
#
_symmetry.space_group_name_H-M   'P 1'
#
loop_
_entity.id
_entity.type
_entity.pdbx_description
1 polymer ?
#
loop_
_entity_poly.entity_id
_entity_poly.type
_entity_poly.pdbx_seq_one_letter_code
_entity_poly.pdbx_strand_id
1 'polypeptide(L)'
;MLDSTFESGLTQAVRYNPNLAGTIQRGVDGSMDPGNQAISAAATLRSEAAKLQAAGISNPTVLDVRGGYNFGGLYTVPLAQAGDTQLMSEVLSRYTPAQLQGNGIGQSTTVGQWRASVAAKMGDAAYQPVLTGI
;
A
#
# COMPACT_ATOMS: atom_id res chain seq x y z
N MET A 1 -10.28 -7.74 -5.67
CA MET A 1 -9.35 -6.75 -5.08
C MET A 1 -7.89 -7.16 -5.29
N LEU A 2 -7.51 -8.42 -5.03
CA LEU A 2 -6.15 -8.91 -5.35
C LEU A 2 -5.83 -8.77 -6.85
N ASP A 3 -6.77 -9.11 -7.74
CA ASP A 3 -6.55 -8.98 -9.20
C ASP A 3 -6.39 -7.53 -9.68
N SER A 4 -7.14 -6.58 -9.09
CA SER A 4 -7.05 -5.17 -9.50
C SER A 4 -5.77 -4.50 -9.02
N THR A 5 -5.32 -4.81 -7.80
CA THR A 5 -4.03 -4.30 -7.29
C THR A 5 -2.87 -4.96 -8.02
N PHE A 6 -2.96 -6.26 -8.30
CA PHE A 6 -1.99 -7.00 -9.09
C PHE A 6 -1.81 -6.39 -10.50
N GLU A 7 -2.90 -6.21 -11.25
CA GLU A 7 -2.83 -5.65 -12.60
C GLU A 7 -2.38 -4.18 -12.62
N SER A 8 -2.79 -3.40 -11.62
CA SER A 8 -2.34 -2.01 -11.45
C SER A 8 -0.84 -1.94 -11.20
N GLY A 9 -0.32 -2.78 -10.29
CA GLY A 9 1.09 -2.85 -9.98
C GLY A 9 1.94 -3.32 -11.16
N LEU A 10 1.49 -4.33 -11.93
CA LEU A 10 2.19 -4.73 -13.17
C LEU A 10 2.21 -3.62 -14.21
N THR A 11 1.12 -2.86 -14.33
CA THR A 11 1.07 -1.69 -15.22
C THR A 11 2.06 -0.61 -14.79
N GLN A 12 2.21 -0.37 -13.48
CA GLN A 12 3.24 0.52 -12.95
C GLN A 12 4.64 -0.04 -13.18
N ALA A 13 4.85 -1.34 -12.98
CA ALA A 13 6.13 -2.00 -13.21
C ALA A 13 6.63 -1.82 -14.65
N VAL A 14 5.76 -2.03 -15.64
CA VAL A 14 6.08 -1.77 -17.06
C VAL A 14 6.37 -0.30 -17.32
N ARG A 15 5.67 0.63 -16.66
CA ARG A 15 5.98 2.06 -16.78
C ARG A 15 7.35 2.41 -16.22
N TYR A 16 7.76 1.79 -15.12
CA TYR A 16 9.09 1.99 -14.54
C TYR A 16 10.19 1.25 -15.32
N ASN A 17 9.87 0.11 -15.93
CA ASN A 17 10.79 -0.68 -16.75
C ASN A 17 10.05 -1.30 -17.95
N PRO A 18 10.05 -0.64 -19.12
CA PRO A 18 9.33 -1.11 -20.31
C PRO A 18 9.74 -2.50 -20.81
N ASN A 19 10.97 -2.94 -20.51
CA ASN A 19 11.47 -4.27 -20.93
C ASN A 19 10.71 -5.43 -20.27
N LEU A 20 10.01 -5.18 -19.16
CA LEU A 20 9.16 -6.17 -18.50
C LEU A 20 7.93 -6.57 -19.33
N ALA A 21 7.52 -5.75 -20.31
CA ALA A 21 6.28 -5.98 -21.07
C ALA A 21 6.26 -7.33 -21.81
N GLY A 22 7.43 -7.85 -22.20
CA GLY A 22 7.57 -9.14 -22.88
C GLY A 22 7.78 -10.34 -21.95
N THR A 23 7.94 -10.12 -20.64
CA THR A 23 8.32 -11.17 -19.68
C THR A 23 7.29 -11.40 -18.59
N ILE A 24 6.41 -10.44 -18.32
CA ILE A 24 5.36 -10.56 -17.31
C ILE A 24 4.11 -11.25 -17.87
N GLN A 25 3.56 -12.17 -17.10
CA GLN A 25 2.29 -12.81 -17.39
C GLN A 25 1.18 -12.09 -16.61
N ARG A 26 0.03 -11.89 -17.26
CA ARG A 26 -1.14 -11.19 -16.69
C ARG A 26 -2.31 -12.16 -16.51
N GLY A 27 -3.38 -11.70 -15.85
CA GLY A 27 -4.54 -12.52 -15.55
C GLY A 27 -4.24 -13.58 -14.49
N VAL A 28 -5.07 -14.63 -14.45
CA VAL A 28 -5.03 -15.65 -13.38
C VAL A 28 -3.67 -16.34 -13.28
N ASP A 29 -3.12 -16.78 -14.41
CA ASP A 29 -1.80 -17.45 -14.40
C ASP A 29 -0.69 -16.49 -13.94
N GLY A 30 -0.79 -15.23 -14.36
CA GLY A 30 0.12 -14.18 -13.92
C GLY A 30 0.03 -13.91 -12.43
N SER A 31 -1.18 -13.89 -11.87
CA SER A 31 -1.39 -13.66 -10.44
C SER A 31 -1.02 -14.88 -9.58
N MET A 32 -0.94 -16.07 -10.17
CA MET A 32 -0.39 -17.25 -9.51
C MET A 32 1.14 -17.32 -9.57
N ASP A 33 1.78 -16.56 -10.46
CA ASP A 33 3.24 -16.50 -10.54
C ASP A 33 3.82 -15.61 -9.42
N PRO A 34 4.67 -16.17 -8.53
CA PRO A 34 5.23 -15.41 -7.41
C PRO A 34 6.17 -14.29 -7.85
N GLY A 35 6.83 -14.41 -9.01
CA GLY A 35 7.69 -13.37 -9.58
C GLY A 35 6.89 -12.14 -9.98
N ASN A 36 5.78 -12.33 -10.70
CA ASN A 36 4.87 -11.27 -11.10
C ASN A 36 4.19 -10.61 -9.89
N GLN A 37 3.84 -11.40 -8.86
CA GLN A 37 3.33 -10.85 -7.60
C GLN A 37 4.35 -9.95 -6.91
N ALA A 38 5.61 -10.37 -6.83
CA ALA A 38 6.68 -9.57 -6.25
C ALA A 38 6.94 -8.28 -7.05
N ILE A 39 6.98 -8.37 -8.38
CA ILE A 39 7.15 -7.21 -9.28
C ILE A 39 6.00 -6.21 -9.11
N SER A 40 4.77 -6.71 -9.12
CA SER A 40 3.56 -5.89 -8.97
C SER A 40 3.51 -5.18 -7.62
N ALA A 41 3.78 -5.90 -6.54
CA ALA A 41 3.82 -5.34 -5.20
C ALA A 41 4.94 -4.29 -5.06
N ALA A 42 6.15 -4.59 -5.53
CA ALA A 42 7.27 -3.65 -5.48
C ALA A 42 6.99 -2.35 -6.25
N ALA A 43 6.40 -2.45 -7.44
CA ALA A 43 6.01 -1.27 -8.23
C ALA A 43 4.92 -0.44 -7.53
N THR A 44 3.96 -1.11 -6.88
CA THR A 44 2.91 -0.44 -6.09
C THR A 44 3.54 0.30 -4.91
N LEU A 45 4.39 -0.35 -4.12
CA LEU A 45 5.07 0.28 -2.98
C LEU A 45 5.89 1.49 -3.43
N ARG A 46 6.66 1.36 -4.53
CA ARG A 46 7.42 2.48 -5.12
C ARG A 46 6.52 3.64 -5.53
N SER A 47 5.40 3.36 -6.20
CA SER A 47 4.43 4.39 -6.63
C SER A 47 3.81 5.11 -5.44
N GLU A 48 3.39 4.37 -4.42
CA GLU A 48 2.82 4.97 -3.20
C GLU A 48 3.88 5.79 -2.43
N ALA A 49 5.12 5.31 -2.33
CA ALA A 49 6.21 6.07 -1.71
C ALA A 49 6.49 7.39 -2.45
N ALA A 50 6.47 7.37 -3.80
CA ALA A 50 6.64 8.58 -4.60
C ALA A 50 5.52 9.60 -4.34
N LYS A 51 4.27 9.16 -4.13
CA LYS A 51 3.17 10.06 -3.74
C LYS A 51 3.39 10.66 -2.36
N LEU A 52 3.88 9.87 -1.40
CA LEU A 52 4.19 10.36 -0.05
C LEU A 52 5.33 11.39 -0.06
N GLN A 53 6.38 11.16 -0.84
CA GLN A 53 7.44 12.15 -1.05
C GLN A 53 6.91 13.44 -1.68
N ALA A 54 6.06 13.33 -2.72
CA ALA A 54 5.41 14.49 -3.33
C ALA A 54 4.50 15.26 -2.35
N ALA A 55 3.98 14.59 -1.32
CA ALA A 55 3.21 15.20 -0.23
C ALA A 55 4.08 15.70 0.94
N GLY A 56 5.41 15.68 0.80
CA GLY A 56 6.36 16.21 1.79
C GLY A 56 6.84 15.22 2.86
N ILE A 57 6.45 13.94 2.78
CA ILE A 57 6.96 12.91 3.70
C ILE A 57 8.33 12.43 3.22
N SER A 58 9.35 12.74 4.00
CA SER A 58 10.72 12.29 3.72
C SER A 58 10.92 10.82 4.10
N ASN A 59 11.64 10.08 3.26
CA ASN A 59 11.96 8.65 3.44
C ASN A 59 10.75 7.75 3.82
N PRO A 60 9.69 7.69 3.00
CA PRO A 60 8.52 6.87 3.33
C PRO A 60 8.90 5.41 3.55
N THR A 61 8.42 4.85 4.66
CA THR A 61 8.65 3.46 5.06
C THR A 61 7.64 2.51 4.45
N VAL A 62 7.89 1.20 4.55
CA VAL A 62 6.91 0.19 4.09
C VAL A 62 5.58 0.32 4.85
N LEU A 63 5.62 0.71 6.13
CA LEU A 63 4.42 0.97 6.92
C LEU A 63 3.64 2.19 6.38
N ASP A 64 4.33 3.27 6.01
CA ASP A 64 3.66 4.49 5.52
C ASP A 64 2.88 4.24 4.23
N VAL A 65 3.48 3.52 3.29
CA VAL A 65 2.81 3.17 2.02
C VAL A 65 1.73 2.10 2.19
N ARG A 66 1.70 1.41 3.34
CA ARG A 66 0.76 0.30 3.57
C ARG A 66 -0.69 0.76 3.52
N GLY A 67 -0.97 1.98 3.94
CA GLY A 67 -2.31 2.57 3.84
C GLY A 67 -2.86 2.57 2.42
N GLY A 68 -2.03 3.07 1.48
CA GLY A 68 -2.35 3.07 0.06
C GLY A 68 -2.50 1.67 -0.52
N TYR A 69 -1.60 0.76 -0.13
CA TYR A 69 -1.64 -0.63 -0.58
C TYR A 69 -2.91 -1.36 -0.12
N ASN A 70 -3.31 -1.18 1.15
CA ASN A 70 -4.43 -1.89 1.75
C ASN A 70 -5.79 -1.28 1.39
N PHE A 71 -5.88 0.05 1.33
CA PHE A 71 -7.16 0.75 1.20
C PHE A 71 -7.35 1.48 -0.14
N GLY A 72 -6.32 1.47 -0.98
CA GLY A 72 -6.28 2.13 -2.28
C GLY A 72 -5.57 3.49 -2.25
N GLY A 73 -5.07 3.90 -3.41
CA GLY A 73 -4.17 5.05 -3.56
C GLY A 73 -4.75 6.42 -3.14
N LEU A 74 -6.05 6.53 -2.91
CA LEU A 74 -6.69 7.74 -2.36
C LEU A 74 -6.30 7.96 -0.89
N TYR A 75 -6.03 6.88 -0.15
CA TYR A 75 -5.77 6.91 1.29
C TYR A 75 -4.29 6.89 1.65
N THR A 76 -3.40 6.84 0.66
CA THR A 76 -1.94 6.82 0.87
C THR A 76 -1.48 8.01 1.71
N VAL A 77 -1.74 9.23 1.23
CA VAL A 77 -1.32 10.46 1.92
C VAL A 77 -2.14 10.70 3.19
N PRO A 78 -3.49 10.65 3.18
CA PRO A 78 -4.28 10.90 4.39
C PRO A 78 -3.92 9.97 5.55
N LEU A 79 -3.70 8.68 5.28
CA LEU A 79 -3.39 7.72 6.34
C LEU A 79 -1.94 7.84 6.83
N ALA A 80 -0.99 8.22 5.98
CA ALA A 80 0.38 8.47 6.41
C ALA A 80 0.52 9.76 7.25
N GLN A 81 -0.30 10.78 6.97
CA GLN A 81 -0.28 12.05 7.70
C GLN A 81 -1.19 12.08 8.95
N ALA A 82 -2.15 11.16 9.05
CA ALA A 82 -3.06 11.11 10.18
C ALA A 82 -2.34 10.89 11.52
N GLY A 83 -2.84 11.56 12.56
CA GLY A 83 -2.36 11.39 13.93
C GLY A 83 -2.82 10.06 14.53
N ASP A 84 -2.04 9.52 15.47
CA ASP A 84 -2.28 8.18 16.03
C ASP A 84 -3.59 8.04 16.82
N THR A 85 -4.15 9.15 17.32
CA THR A 85 -5.43 9.18 18.04
C THR A 85 -6.64 9.33 17.13
N GLN A 86 -6.44 9.70 15.86
CA GLN A 86 -7.52 9.85 14.89
C GLN A 86 -8.16 8.48 14.60
N LEU A 87 -9.47 8.45 14.35
CA LEU A 87 -10.15 7.20 14.04
C LEU A 87 -9.88 6.77 12.59
N MET A 88 -9.69 5.48 12.38
CA MET A 88 -9.57 4.90 11.04
C MET A 88 -10.81 5.20 10.18
N SER A 89 -12.00 5.24 10.78
CA SER A 89 -13.27 5.56 10.11
C SER A 89 -13.32 7.01 9.61
N GLU A 90 -12.68 7.94 10.32
CA GLU A 90 -12.59 9.35 9.92
C GLU A 90 -11.64 9.51 8.73
N VAL A 91 -10.50 8.79 8.74
CA VAL A 91 -9.54 8.83 7.62
C VAL A 91 -10.09 8.10 6.39
N LEU A 92 -10.65 6.90 6.58
CA LEU A 92 -11.22 6.06 5.53
C LEU A 92 -12.68 6.43 5.25
N SER A 93 -12.99 7.72 5.12
CA SER A 93 -14.35 8.27 5.10
C SER A 93 -15.29 7.78 3.98
N ARG A 94 -14.78 7.08 2.96
CA ARG A 94 -15.62 6.46 1.90
C ARG A 94 -15.89 4.97 2.14
N TYR A 95 -15.30 4.39 3.17
CA TYR A 95 -15.58 3.01 3.55
C TYR A 95 -16.83 2.97 4.41
N THR A 96 -17.71 2.02 4.12
CA THR A 96 -18.84 1.70 4.99
C THR A 96 -18.36 0.98 6.25
N PRO A 97 -19.14 0.98 7.34
CA PRO A 97 -18.81 0.21 8.54
C PRO A 97 -18.54 -1.28 8.25
N ALA A 98 -19.30 -1.90 7.33
CA ALA A 98 -19.09 -3.28 6.93
C ALA A 98 -17.75 -3.48 6.19
N GLN A 99 -17.34 -2.54 5.34
CA GLN A 99 -16.05 -2.59 4.66
C GLN A 99 -14.88 -2.40 5.64
N LEU A 100 -15.02 -1.50 6.62
CA LEU A 100 -14.03 -1.32 7.70
C LEU A 100 -13.89 -2.61 8.52
N GLN A 101 -15.01 -3.18 8.95
CA GLN A 101 -15.03 -4.43 9.72
C GLN A 101 -14.41 -5.59 8.94
N GLY A 102 -14.69 -5.70 7.64
CA GLY A 102 -14.07 -6.70 6.75
C GLY A 102 -12.54 -6.56 6.63
N ASN A 103 -11.99 -5.39 6.95
CA ASN A 103 -10.55 -5.12 7.03
C ASN A 103 -10.01 -5.21 8.46
N GLY A 104 -10.80 -5.71 9.42
CA GLY A 104 -10.41 -5.81 10.84
C GLY A 104 -10.35 -4.45 11.56
N ILE A 105 -11.02 -3.42 11.03
CA ILE A 105 -11.09 -2.09 11.63
C ILE A 105 -12.43 -1.96 12.36
N GLY A 106 -12.37 -1.82 13.69
CA GLY A 106 -13.54 -1.56 14.53
C GLY A 106 -13.92 -0.07 14.55
N GLN A 107 -15.09 0.23 15.11
CA GLN A 107 -15.64 1.60 15.17
C GLN A 107 -14.75 2.58 15.96
N SER A 108 -13.98 2.08 16.92
CA SER A 108 -13.07 2.85 17.76
C SER A 108 -11.60 2.64 17.42
N THR A 109 -11.28 1.89 16.35
CA THR A 109 -9.89 1.63 15.97
C THR A 109 -9.23 2.93 15.54
N THR A 110 -8.18 3.33 16.26
CA THR A 110 -7.39 4.50 15.90
C THR A 110 -6.33 4.16 14.85
N VAL A 111 -5.81 5.18 14.17
CA VAL A 111 -4.70 5.03 13.23
C VAL A 111 -3.48 4.43 13.90
N GLY A 112 -3.14 4.85 15.12
CA GLY A 112 -2.01 4.31 15.88
C GLY A 112 -2.18 2.83 16.21
N GLN A 113 -3.38 2.40 16.62
CA GLN A 113 -3.68 0.99 16.86
C GLN A 113 -3.56 0.15 15.58
N TRP A 114 -4.07 0.67 14.46
CA TRP A 114 -3.92 0.01 13.17
C TRP A 114 -2.45 -0.10 12.74
N ARG A 115 -1.67 1.01 12.82
CA ARG A 115 -0.23 1.03 12.50
C ARG A 115 0.54 0.04 13.36
N ALA A 116 0.30 0.00 14.67
CA ALA A 116 0.94 -0.93 15.57
C ALA A 116 0.62 -2.39 15.21
N SER A 117 -0.64 -2.70 14.90
CA SER A 117 -1.05 -4.05 14.48
C SER A 117 -0.39 -4.47 13.17
N VAL A 118 -0.28 -3.56 12.21
CA VAL A 118 0.33 -3.80 10.90
C VAL A 118 1.85 -3.95 11.04
N ALA A 119 2.52 -3.06 11.78
CA ALA A 119 3.94 -3.13 12.03
C ALA A 119 4.33 -4.44 12.72
N ALA A 120 3.55 -4.89 13.71
CA ALA A 120 3.77 -6.18 14.38
C ALA A 120 3.71 -7.38 13.42
N LYS A 121 2.85 -7.33 12.39
CA LYS A 121 2.76 -8.38 11.35
C LYS A 121 3.91 -8.31 10.34
N MET A 122 4.44 -7.13 10.09
CA MET A 122 5.53 -6.89 9.14
C MET A 122 6.92 -7.08 9.76
N GLY A 123 7.04 -6.94 11.08
CA GLY A 123 8.33 -6.94 11.78
C GLY A 123 9.19 -5.75 11.37
N ASP A 124 10.51 -5.95 11.37
CA ASP A 124 11.51 -4.90 11.10
C ASP A 124 11.37 -4.25 9.72
N ALA A 125 10.77 -4.96 8.76
CA ALA A 125 10.49 -4.45 7.43
C ALA A 125 9.54 -3.24 7.44
N ALA A 126 8.69 -3.09 8.46
CA ALA A 126 7.75 -1.98 8.59
C ALA A 126 8.44 -0.61 8.49
N TYR A 127 9.63 -0.50 9.07
CA TYR A 127 10.34 0.77 9.23
C TYR A 127 11.43 0.98 8.17
N GLN A 128 11.59 0.04 7.24
CA GLN A 128 12.55 0.19 6.16
C GLN A 128 12.05 1.22 5.15
N PRO A 129 12.89 2.15 4.69
CA PRO A 129 12.55 3.04 3.58
C PRO A 129 12.22 2.24 2.32
N VAL A 130 11.13 2.61 1.63
CA VAL A 130 10.77 1.99 0.35
C VAL A 130 11.69 2.48 -0.77
N LEU A 131 12.01 3.77 -0.74
CA LEU A 131 12.93 4.39 -1.68
C LEU A 131 14.24 4.61 -0.93
N THR A 132 15.27 3.86 -1.30
CA THR A 132 16.63 4.22 -0.92
C THR A 132 17.00 5.51 -1.65
N GLY A 133 17.62 6.45 -0.93
CA GLY A 133 17.77 7.87 -1.30
C GLY A 133 18.04 8.17 -2.78
N ILE A 134 17.47 9.29 -3.23
CA ILE A 134 17.90 9.98 -4.45
C ILE A 134 19.28 10.59 -4.19
#